data_AF-A0AAD5WLT9-F1
#
_entry.id   AF-A0AAD5WLT9-F1
#
_cell.length_a   1.000
_cell.length_b   1.000
_cell.length_c   1.000
_cell.angle_alpha   90.00
_cell.angle_beta   90.00
_cell.angle_gamma   90.00
#
_symmetry.space_group_name_H-M   'P 1'
#
loop_
_entity.id
_entity.type
_entity.pdbx_description
1 polymer ?
#
loop_
_entity_poly.entity_id
_entity_poly.type
_entity_poly.pdbx_seq_one_letter_code
_entity_poly.pdbx_strand_id
1 'polypeptide(L)'
;MLTEQPTKDRLENIELFQLPALQAELSTLQEKHNEANNTRKHVDANSSRLSALNDRMSSLGALMKLAEESIEKNEQESLIALLRMKLLQLTTLHLRDLSEQSLVDVENQLGSLPIEHANHLRNQIDQLRDMKKKYDDTAKETLERFAMVENAVATLPSSYDIESVEANLGRIRDAREALAELSPEVIAEERIADRVENTRRMIDDLAKRNEDELERLLRERDLRNNALELFDQLERDVSNLENALPSSMTPSSELIDFKQANMPSLLAKLDAITDVPIDLLRKKDDLSNRIGTISRMLDDRLNERIKYEEKANKLQDILNECNDKLRSRSEVPIPVENIIKEVEDLSTLVARLNAIPQEDVSSCIELAGDIDNVKEGLKVIFYLSY
;
A
#
# COMPACT_ATOMS: atom_id res chain seq x y z
N MET A 1 -14.72 61.68 -59.68
CA MET A 1 -15.19 62.29 -58.43
C MET A 1 -16.08 61.29 -57.75
N LEU A 2 -15.73 60.87 -56.54
CA LEU A 2 -16.53 59.97 -55.71
C LEU A 2 -17.84 60.69 -55.40
N THR A 3 -18.94 60.20 -55.97
CA THR A 3 -20.28 60.60 -55.56
C THR A 3 -20.45 60.18 -54.11
N GLU A 4 -20.47 61.14 -53.19
CA GLU A 4 -20.87 60.90 -51.80
C GLU A 4 -22.20 60.14 -51.83
N GLN A 5 -22.22 58.93 -51.28
CA GLN A 5 -23.49 58.24 -51.05
C GLN A 5 -24.35 59.13 -50.13
N PRO A 6 -25.64 59.30 -50.44
CA PRO A 6 -26.54 60.05 -49.56
C PRO A 6 -26.56 59.40 -48.18
N THR A 7 -26.50 60.21 -47.11
CA THR A 7 -26.63 59.71 -45.74
C THR A 7 -28.10 59.45 -45.42
N LYS A 8 -28.36 58.58 -44.43
CA LYS A 8 -29.71 58.26 -43.95
C LYS A 8 -30.51 59.52 -43.62
N ASP A 9 -29.93 60.41 -42.82
CA ASP A 9 -30.54 61.70 -42.46
C ASP A 9 -30.83 62.60 -43.67
N ARG A 10 -30.01 62.53 -44.73
CA ARG A 10 -30.25 63.29 -45.97
C ARG A 10 -31.42 62.71 -46.76
N LEU A 11 -31.54 61.39 -46.85
CA LEU A 11 -32.68 60.74 -47.51
C LEU A 11 -33.98 60.96 -46.74
N GLU A 12 -33.95 60.79 -45.42
CA GLU A 12 -35.11 60.99 -44.55
C GLU A 12 -35.63 62.44 -44.65
N ASN A 13 -34.72 63.42 -44.75
CA ASN A 13 -35.09 64.83 -44.98
C ASN A 13 -35.71 65.05 -46.38
N ILE A 14 -35.15 64.43 -47.42
CA ILE A 14 -35.73 64.50 -48.76
C ILE A 14 -37.12 63.85 -48.77
N GLU A 15 -37.28 62.70 -48.12
CA GLU A 15 -38.53 61.93 -48.07
C GLU A 15 -39.63 62.66 -47.28
N LEU A 16 -39.30 63.21 -46.10
CA LEU A 16 -40.27 63.85 -45.22
C LEU A 16 -40.65 65.27 -45.64
N PHE A 17 -39.74 66.00 -46.30
CA PHE A 17 -39.94 67.43 -46.56
C PHE A 17 -39.91 67.81 -48.04
N GLN A 18 -38.96 67.30 -48.83
CA GLN A 18 -38.73 67.78 -50.20
C GLN A 18 -39.60 67.05 -51.24
N LEU A 19 -39.71 65.72 -51.13
CA LEU A 19 -40.57 64.90 -51.99
C LEU A 19 -42.04 65.31 -51.93
N PRO A 20 -42.64 65.48 -50.72
CA PRO A 20 -44.03 65.90 -50.60
C PRO A 20 -44.27 67.30 -51.16
N ALA A 21 -43.32 68.22 -50.97
CA ALA A 21 -43.39 69.57 -51.53
C ALA A 21 -43.37 69.54 -53.08
N LEU A 22 -42.46 68.76 -53.67
CA LEU A 22 -42.37 68.60 -55.12
C LEU A 22 -43.61 67.90 -55.70
N GLN A 23 -44.16 66.91 -55.01
CA GLN A 23 -45.41 66.25 -55.40
C GLN A 23 -46.60 67.20 -55.35
N ALA A 24 -46.69 68.04 -54.30
CA ALA A 24 -47.73 69.06 -54.18
C ALA A 24 -47.61 70.10 -55.31
N GLU A 25 -46.40 70.60 -55.59
CA GLU A 25 -46.16 71.52 -56.70
C GLU A 25 -46.55 70.89 -58.05
N LEU A 26 -46.17 69.64 -58.29
CA LEU A 26 -46.52 68.90 -59.51
C LEU A 26 -48.03 68.70 -59.64
N SER A 27 -48.73 68.42 -58.54
CA SER A 27 -50.19 68.30 -58.47
C SER A 27 -50.89 69.63 -58.79
N THR A 28 -50.42 70.75 -58.22
CA THR A 28 -50.95 72.08 -58.56
C THR A 28 -50.68 72.45 -60.03
N LEU A 29 -49.55 72.00 -60.59
CA LEU A 29 -49.22 72.21 -62.01
C LEU A 29 -50.14 71.38 -62.92
N GLN A 30 -50.44 70.13 -62.54
CA GLN A 30 -51.39 69.26 -63.22
C GLN A 30 -52.80 69.85 -63.20
N GLU A 31 -53.25 70.35 -62.05
CA GLU A 31 -54.57 70.99 -61.91
C GLU A 31 -54.71 72.21 -62.82
N LYS A 32 -53.71 73.10 -62.80
CA LYS A 32 -53.65 74.27 -63.70
C LYS A 32 -53.58 73.88 -65.18
N HIS A 33 -52.85 72.81 -65.51
CA HIS A 33 -52.77 72.31 -66.88
C HIS A 33 -54.13 71.76 -67.35
N ASN A 34 -54.82 71.00 -66.51
CA ASN A 34 -56.15 70.47 -66.78
C ASN A 34 -57.18 71.59 -66.94
N GLU A 35 -57.15 72.61 -66.08
CA GLU A 35 -57.99 73.80 -66.18
C GLU A 35 -57.75 74.58 -67.48
N ALA A 36 -56.48 74.77 -67.86
CA ALA A 36 -56.11 75.44 -69.10
C ALA A 36 -56.53 74.64 -70.35
N ASN A 37 -56.41 73.31 -70.32
CA ASN A 37 -56.84 72.41 -71.39
C ASN A 37 -58.37 72.45 -71.57
N ASN A 38 -59.13 72.56 -70.47
CA ASN A 38 -60.59 72.66 -70.50
C ASN A 38 -61.11 74.05 -70.96
N THR A 39 -60.31 75.11 -70.86
CA THR A 39 -60.73 76.49 -71.15
C THR A 39 -60.20 77.07 -72.47
N ARG A 40 -59.12 76.54 -73.05
CA ARG A 40 -58.47 77.10 -74.26
C ARG A 40 -58.27 76.05 -75.35
N LYS A 41 -58.81 76.30 -76.56
CA LYS A 41 -58.73 75.44 -77.77
C LYS A 41 -57.31 75.15 -78.34
N HIS A 42 -56.26 75.76 -77.79
CA HIS A 42 -54.88 75.68 -78.31
C HIS A 42 -53.87 75.09 -77.31
N VAL A 43 -54.31 74.55 -76.18
CA VAL A 43 -53.42 73.82 -75.27
C VAL A 43 -53.25 72.41 -75.80
N ASP A 44 -52.00 72.01 -76.04
CA ASP A 44 -51.68 70.64 -76.44
C ASP A 44 -52.11 69.68 -75.33
N ALA A 45 -53.04 68.77 -75.64
CA ALA A 45 -53.60 67.82 -74.70
C ALA A 45 -52.53 66.87 -74.13
N ASN A 46 -51.39 66.73 -74.81
CA ASN A 46 -50.25 65.92 -74.38
C ASN A 46 -49.01 66.80 -74.21
N SER A 47 -49.03 67.72 -73.24
CA SER A 47 -47.84 68.49 -72.87
C SER A 47 -46.68 67.56 -72.48
N SER A 48 -45.75 67.33 -73.42
CA SER A 48 -44.59 66.45 -73.23
C SER A 48 -43.75 66.82 -72.01
N ARG A 49 -43.80 68.09 -71.60
CA ARG A 49 -43.11 68.61 -70.42
C ARG A 49 -43.73 68.16 -69.10
N LEU A 50 -45.06 68.10 -69.01
CA LEU A 50 -45.76 67.63 -67.81
C LEU A 50 -45.57 66.10 -67.65
N SER A 51 -45.65 65.35 -68.74
CA SER A 51 -45.33 63.92 -68.77
C SER A 51 -43.89 63.67 -68.34
N ALA A 52 -42.92 64.38 -68.93
CA ALA A 52 -41.50 64.24 -68.56
C ALA A 52 -41.21 64.62 -67.09
N LEU A 53 -41.96 65.56 -66.51
CA LEU A 53 -41.85 65.91 -65.10
C LEU A 53 -42.41 64.80 -64.20
N ASN A 54 -43.54 64.19 -64.59
CA ASN A 54 -44.14 63.06 -63.89
C ASN A 54 -43.25 61.80 -63.95
N ASP A 55 -42.63 61.54 -65.10
CA ASP A 55 -41.65 60.45 -65.30
C ASP A 55 -40.40 60.68 -64.45
N ARG A 56 -39.92 61.92 -64.38
CA ARG A 56 -38.80 62.31 -63.49
C ARG A 56 -39.14 62.16 -62.02
N MET A 57 -40.37 62.51 -61.62
CA MET A 57 -40.82 62.36 -60.23
C MET A 57 -40.88 60.88 -59.84
N SER A 58 -41.42 60.05 -60.74
CA SER A 58 -41.47 58.59 -60.57
C SER A 58 -40.07 57.99 -60.51
N SER A 59 -39.15 58.46 -61.37
CA SER A 59 -37.74 58.05 -61.37
C SER A 59 -37.01 58.47 -60.08
N LEU A 60 -37.28 59.66 -59.54
CA LEU A 60 -36.72 60.11 -58.27
C LEU A 60 -37.20 59.21 -57.12
N GLY A 61 -38.50 58.89 -57.07
CA GLY A 61 -39.04 57.96 -56.08
C GLY A 61 -38.40 56.57 -56.16
N ALA A 62 -38.19 56.04 -57.36
CA ALA A 62 -37.50 54.77 -57.56
C ALA A 62 -36.03 54.82 -57.10
N LEU A 63 -35.32 55.92 -57.38
CA LEU A 63 -33.94 56.13 -56.95
C LEU A 63 -33.83 56.27 -55.42
N MET A 64 -34.79 56.93 -54.77
CA MET A 64 -34.80 57.06 -53.30
C MET A 64 -35.00 55.71 -52.63
N LYS A 65 -35.97 54.92 -53.10
CA LYS A 65 -36.19 53.57 -52.59
C LYS A 65 -34.95 52.67 -52.75
N LEU A 66 -34.27 52.74 -53.90
CA LEU A 66 -33.01 52.02 -54.11
C LEU A 66 -31.88 52.50 -53.17
N ALA A 67 -31.83 53.80 -52.87
CA ALA A 67 -30.83 54.36 -51.96
C ALA A 67 -31.09 53.97 -50.50
N GLU A 68 -32.35 53.94 -50.07
CA GLU A 68 -32.77 53.42 -48.76
C GLU A 68 -32.42 51.93 -48.61
N GLU A 69 -32.81 51.09 -49.57
CA GLU A 69 -32.48 49.65 -49.59
C GLU A 69 -30.95 49.42 -49.55
N SER A 70 -30.17 50.28 -50.22
CA SER A 70 -28.71 50.23 -50.22
C SER A 70 -28.10 50.59 -48.86
N ILE A 71 -28.63 51.61 -48.17
CA ILE A 71 -28.16 52.01 -46.83
C ILE A 71 -28.51 50.95 -45.79
N GLU A 72 -29.75 50.45 -45.80
CA GLU A 72 -30.20 49.41 -44.89
C GLU A 72 -29.33 48.16 -45.04
N LYS A 73 -29.03 47.75 -46.28
CA LYS A 73 -28.12 46.64 -46.56
C LYS A 73 -26.71 46.89 -46.01
N ASN A 74 -26.18 48.10 -46.16
CA ASN A 74 -24.84 48.44 -45.68
C ASN A 74 -24.77 48.47 -44.14
N GLU A 75 -25.82 48.98 -43.47
CA GLU A 75 -25.97 48.93 -42.01
C GLU A 75 -26.04 47.47 -41.51
N GLN A 76 -26.79 46.61 -42.20
CA GLN A 76 -26.88 45.18 -41.89
C GLN A 76 -25.53 44.47 -42.09
N GLU A 77 -24.83 44.70 -43.20
CA GLU A 77 -23.51 44.10 -43.47
C GLU A 77 -22.47 44.51 -42.42
N SER A 78 -22.47 45.78 -42.00
CA SER A 78 -21.62 46.29 -40.93
C SER A 78 -21.91 45.61 -39.59
N LEU A 79 -23.19 45.45 -39.23
CA LEU A 79 -23.60 44.74 -38.02
C LEU A 79 -23.19 43.26 -38.04
N ILE A 80 -23.36 42.58 -39.18
CA ILE A 80 -22.93 41.18 -39.36
C ILE A 80 -21.41 41.05 -39.15
N ALA A 81 -20.62 41.95 -39.72
CA ALA A 81 -19.16 41.93 -39.55
C ALA A 81 -18.75 42.11 -38.09
N LEU A 82 -19.40 43.05 -37.37
CA LEU A 82 -19.16 43.28 -35.95
C LEU A 82 -19.53 42.06 -35.10
N LEU A 83 -20.67 41.44 -35.36
CA LEU A 83 -21.12 40.26 -34.61
C LEU A 83 -20.22 39.06 -34.86
N ARG A 84 -19.77 38.84 -36.10
CA ARG A 84 -18.78 37.82 -36.43
C ARG A 84 -17.47 38.03 -35.68
N MET A 85 -16.99 39.27 -35.62
CA MET A 85 -15.79 39.63 -34.85
C MET A 85 -15.95 39.31 -33.35
N LYS A 86 -17.09 39.70 -32.75
CA LYS A 86 -17.38 39.38 -31.33
C LYS A 86 -17.44 37.88 -31.08
N LEU A 87 -18.14 37.12 -31.95
CA LEU A 87 -18.23 35.66 -31.85
C LEU A 87 -16.86 34.98 -31.99
N LEU A 88 -16.02 35.47 -32.90
CA LEU A 88 -14.65 34.98 -33.06
C LEU A 88 -13.84 35.18 -31.77
N GLN A 89 -13.94 36.36 -31.16
CA GLN A 89 -13.27 36.64 -29.87
C GLN A 89 -13.76 35.69 -28.77
N LEU A 90 -15.08 35.46 -28.69
CA LEU A 90 -15.65 34.51 -27.73
C LEU A 90 -15.20 33.06 -27.98
N THR A 91 -14.99 32.68 -29.23
CA THR A 91 -14.50 31.35 -29.61
C THR A 91 -13.03 31.14 -29.23
N THR A 92 -12.25 32.22 -29.14
CA THR A 92 -10.84 32.16 -28.72
C THR A 92 -10.63 32.16 -27.21
N LEU A 93 -11.66 32.49 -26.42
CA LEU A 93 -11.57 32.44 -24.96
C LEU A 93 -11.50 30.99 -24.48
N HIS A 94 -10.83 30.76 -23.35
CA HIS A 94 -10.97 29.50 -22.64
C HIS A 94 -12.44 29.31 -22.24
N LEU A 95 -12.98 28.11 -22.48
CA LEU A 95 -14.39 27.79 -22.18
C LEU A 95 -14.76 28.08 -20.73
N ARG A 96 -13.81 27.98 -19.80
CA ARG A 96 -14.00 28.38 -18.40
C ARG A 96 -14.47 29.83 -18.25
N ASP A 97 -13.85 30.75 -19.00
CA ASP A 97 -14.04 32.19 -18.89
C ASP A 97 -15.20 32.70 -19.76
N LEU A 98 -15.77 31.83 -20.60
CA LEU A 98 -16.93 32.15 -21.42
C LEU A 98 -18.16 32.36 -20.51
N SER A 99 -18.71 33.56 -20.52
CA SER A 99 -19.91 33.89 -19.76
C SER A 99 -21.17 33.77 -20.62
N GLU A 100 -22.26 33.25 -20.03
CA GLU A 100 -23.56 33.18 -20.70
C GLU A 100 -24.07 34.59 -21.07
N GLN A 101 -23.78 35.60 -20.25
CA GLN A 101 -24.17 36.98 -20.52
C GLN A 101 -23.55 37.50 -21.82
N SER A 102 -22.27 37.18 -22.08
CA SER A 102 -21.60 37.56 -23.32
C SER A 102 -22.24 36.93 -24.56
N LEU A 103 -22.77 35.70 -24.45
CA LEU A 103 -23.49 35.03 -25.53
C LEU A 103 -24.88 35.65 -25.73
N VAL A 104 -25.60 35.93 -24.63
CA VAL A 104 -26.91 36.61 -24.66
C VAL A 104 -26.81 38.01 -25.27
N ASP A 105 -25.75 38.76 -24.98
CA ASP A 105 -25.55 40.10 -25.53
C ASP A 105 -25.35 40.08 -27.06
N VAL A 106 -24.63 39.09 -27.58
CA VAL A 106 -24.49 38.87 -29.04
C VAL A 106 -25.83 38.40 -29.63
N GLU A 107 -26.55 37.52 -28.94
CA GLU A 107 -27.84 36.99 -29.40
C GLU A 107 -28.93 38.08 -29.49
N ASN A 108 -28.98 38.99 -28.53
CA ASN A 108 -29.93 40.12 -28.55
C ASN A 108 -29.70 41.04 -29.76
N GLN A 109 -28.47 41.16 -30.23
CA GLN A 109 -28.11 41.94 -31.42
C GLN A 109 -28.46 41.22 -32.74
N LEU A 110 -28.80 39.92 -32.72
CA LEU A 110 -29.25 39.17 -33.90
C LEU A 110 -30.69 39.49 -34.31
N GLY A 111 -31.52 40.00 -33.38
CA GLY A 111 -32.94 40.27 -33.63
C GLY A 111 -33.21 41.31 -34.72
N SER A 112 -32.22 42.14 -35.07
CA SER A 112 -32.30 43.16 -36.12
C SER A 112 -31.80 42.70 -37.49
N LEU A 113 -31.38 41.44 -37.65
CA LEU A 113 -30.84 40.90 -38.90
C LEU A 113 -31.85 40.04 -39.67
N PRO A 114 -31.71 39.93 -41.00
CA PRO A 114 -32.46 38.96 -41.80
C PRO A 114 -32.26 37.52 -41.29
N ILE A 115 -33.33 36.71 -41.38
CA ILE A 115 -33.40 35.36 -40.80
C ILE A 115 -32.22 34.48 -41.22
N GLU A 116 -31.80 34.50 -42.48
CA GLU A 116 -30.70 33.65 -42.96
C GLU A 116 -29.35 33.95 -42.28
N HIS A 117 -29.02 35.24 -42.12
CA HIS A 117 -27.77 35.67 -41.46
C HIS A 117 -27.84 35.49 -39.95
N ALA A 118 -29.01 35.76 -39.36
CA ALA A 118 -29.26 35.53 -37.94
C ALA A 118 -29.14 34.04 -37.58
N ASN A 119 -29.64 33.13 -38.42
CA ASN A 119 -29.60 31.68 -38.18
C ASN A 119 -28.16 31.14 -38.15
N HIS A 120 -27.29 31.60 -39.06
CA HIS A 120 -25.90 31.13 -39.07
C HIS A 120 -25.15 31.51 -37.78
N LEU A 121 -25.30 32.77 -37.34
CA LEU A 121 -24.67 33.26 -36.12
C LEU A 121 -25.30 32.63 -34.86
N ARG A 122 -26.62 32.42 -34.85
CA ARG A 122 -27.32 31.72 -33.78
C ARG A 122 -26.82 30.28 -33.62
N ASN A 123 -26.61 29.55 -34.72
CA ASN A 123 -26.01 28.21 -34.67
C ASN A 123 -24.59 28.22 -34.05
N GLN A 124 -23.78 29.24 -34.29
CA GLN A 124 -22.45 29.35 -33.67
C GLN A 124 -22.55 29.62 -32.16
N ILE A 125 -23.50 30.46 -31.73
CA ILE A 125 -23.79 30.71 -30.32
C ILE A 125 -24.22 29.40 -29.64
N ASP A 126 -25.12 28.64 -30.28
CA ASP A 126 -25.60 27.36 -29.73
C ASP A 126 -24.47 26.33 -29.63
N GLN A 127 -23.56 26.27 -30.62
CA GLN A 127 -22.35 25.44 -30.53
C GLN A 127 -21.46 25.82 -29.35
N LEU A 128 -21.24 27.12 -29.13
CA LEU A 128 -20.45 27.60 -27.98
C LEU A 128 -21.14 27.25 -26.65
N ARG A 129 -22.47 27.39 -26.56
CA ARG A 129 -23.24 26.97 -25.38
C ARG A 129 -23.12 25.47 -25.13
N ASP A 130 -23.23 24.65 -26.17
CA ASP A 130 -23.11 23.20 -26.06
C ASP A 130 -21.70 22.77 -25.62
N MET A 131 -20.66 23.40 -26.18
CA MET A 131 -19.27 23.16 -25.76
C MET A 131 -19.04 23.59 -24.31
N LYS A 132 -19.52 24.77 -23.93
CA LYS A 132 -19.44 25.29 -22.57
C LYS A 132 -20.15 24.37 -21.57
N LYS A 133 -21.36 23.96 -21.89
CA LYS A 133 -22.15 23.04 -21.07
C LYS A 133 -21.43 21.71 -20.86
N LYS A 134 -20.90 21.10 -21.93
CA LYS A 134 -20.11 19.86 -21.83
C LYS A 134 -18.87 20.03 -20.96
N TYR A 135 -18.17 21.16 -21.08
CA TYR A 135 -17.04 21.49 -20.23
C TYR A 135 -17.45 21.60 -18.76
N ASP A 136 -18.50 22.37 -18.46
CA ASP A 136 -18.97 22.59 -17.09
C ASP A 136 -19.48 21.29 -16.43
N ASP A 137 -20.19 20.45 -17.19
CA ASP A 137 -20.64 19.13 -16.75
C ASP A 137 -19.43 18.22 -16.44
N THR A 138 -18.44 18.20 -17.33
CA THR A 138 -17.19 17.42 -17.16
C THR A 138 -16.36 17.94 -15.99
N ALA A 139 -16.27 19.26 -15.82
CA ALA A 139 -15.56 19.90 -14.72
C ALA A 139 -16.21 19.56 -13.38
N LYS A 140 -17.55 19.62 -13.31
CA LYS A 140 -18.30 19.23 -12.13
C LYS A 140 -18.06 17.77 -11.77
N GLU A 141 -18.19 16.85 -12.73
CA GLU A 141 -17.94 15.43 -12.51
C GLU A 141 -16.49 15.16 -12.05
N THR A 142 -15.51 15.79 -12.70
CA THR A 142 -14.09 15.65 -12.36
C THR A 142 -13.81 16.14 -10.93
N LEU A 143 -14.40 17.27 -10.53
CA LEU A 143 -14.26 17.82 -9.18
C LEU A 143 -14.94 16.94 -8.11
N GLU A 144 -16.11 16.37 -8.42
CA GLU A 144 -16.79 15.43 -7.53
C GLU A 144 -15.97 14.15 -7.32
N ARG A 145 -15.45 13.57 -8.42
CA ARG A 145 -14.54 12.40 -8.34
C ARG A 145 -13.27 12.72 -7.57
N PHE A 146 -12.66 13.88 -7.81
CA PHE A 146 -11.47 14.31 -7.09
C PHE A 146 -11.75 14.47 -5.58
N ALA A 147 -12.89 15.04 -5.20
CA ALA A 147 -13.29 15.15 -3.80
C ALA A 147 -13.52 13.78 -3.14
N MET A 148 -14.03 12.78 -3.88
CA MET A 148 -14.13 11.40 -3.39
C MET A 148 -12.76 10.80 -3.10
N VAL A 149 -11.76 11.03 -3.96
CA VAL A 149 -10.38 10.62 -3.72
C VAL A 149 -9.83 11.28 -2.45
N GLU A 150 -9.95 12.61 -2.33
CA GLU A 150 -9.47 13.34 -1.15
C GLU A 150 -10.09 12.77 0.14
N ASN A 151 -11.39 12.47 0.13
CA ASN A 151 -12.09 11.88 1.26
C ASN A 151 -11.64 10.44 1.55
N ALA A 152 -11.48 9.61 0.53
CA ALA A 152 -11.01 8.24 0.68
C ALA A 152 -9.63 8.19 1.33
N VAL A 153 -8.72 9.08 0.93
CA VAL A 153 -7.37 9.20 1.49
C VAL A 153 -7.41 9.74 2.92
N ALA A 154 -8.23 10.76 3.20
CA ALA A 154 -8.33 11.37 4.53
C ALA A 154 -8.97 10.45 5.58
N THR A 155 -9.79 9.48 5.16
CA THR A 155 -10.53 8.57 6.04
C THR A 155 -9.85 7.21 6.22
N LEU A 156 -8.63 7.03 5.70
CA LEU A 156 -7.87 5.80 5.92
C LEU A 156 -7.60 5.58 7.42
N PRO A 157 -8.01 4.44 7.98
CA PRO A 157 -7.78 4.14 9.40
C PRO A 157 -6.29 3.97 9.69
N SER A 158 -5.87 4.36 10.89
CA SER A 158 -4.57 3.96 11.43
C SER A 158 -4.61 2.47 11.77
N SER A 159 -4.03 1.64 10.91
CA SER A 159 -3.99 0.18 11.02
C SER A 159 -2.77 -0.30 11.80
N TYR A 160 -2.90 -1.41 12.53
CA TYR A 160 -1.81 -2.03 13.31
C TYR A 160 -1.55 -3.50 12.93
N ASP A 161 -2.42 -4.11 12.15
CA ASP A 161 -2.38 -5.51 11.75
C ASP A 161 -2.28 -5.67 10.23
N ILE A 162 -1.77 -6.82 9.80
CA ILE A 162 -1.43 -7.12 8.40
C ILE A 162 -2.66 -6.93 7.48
N GLU A 163 -3.80 -7.50 7.86
CA GLU A 163 -5.03 -7.46 7.04
C GLU A 163 -5.52 -6.02 6.81
N SER A 164 -5.53 -5.20 7.87
CA SER A 164 -5.93 -3.79 7.75
C SER A 164 -4.92 -2.96 6.95
N VAL A 165 -3.62 -3.21 7.09
CA VAL A 165 -2.58 -2.51 6.31
C VAL A 165 -2.70 -2.88 4.83
N GLU A 166 -2.90 -4.16 4.48
CA GLU A 166 -3.14 -4.61 3.11
C GLU A 166 -4.42 -3.99 2.52
N ALA A 167 -5.51 -3.94 3.29
CA ALA A 167 -6.74 -3.28 2.89
C ALA A 167 -6.53 -1.78 2.62
N ASN A 168 -5.75 -1.10 3.47
CA ASN A 168 -5.38 0.30 3.27
C ASN A 168 -4.56 0.50 1.99
N LEU A 169 -3.57 -0.36 1.71
CA LEU A 169 -2.80 -0.32 0.47
C LEU A 169 -3.69 -0.51 -0.77
N GLY A 170 -4.70 -1.39 -0.67
CA GLY A 170 -5.73 -1.55 -1.69
C GLY A 170 -6.46 -0.23 -1.98
N ARG A 171 -7.00 0.41 -0.93
CA ARG A 171 -7.71 1.70 -1.06
C ARG A 171 -6.82 2.83 -1.59
N ILE A 172 -5.56 2.87 -1.18
CA ILE A 172 -4.56 3.85 -1.66
C ILE A 172 -4.32 3.67 -3.16
N ARG A 173 -4.21 2.41 -3.62
CA ARG A 173 -4.07 2.10 -5.05
C ARG A 173 -5.32 2.52 -5.83
N ASP A 174 -6.51 2.21 -5.32
CA ASP A 174 -7.77 2.61 -5.98
C ASP A 174 -7.89 4.14 -6.08
N ALA A 175 -7.52 4.87 -5.02
CA ALA A 175 -7.47 6.33 -5.02
C ALA A 175 -6.45 6.88 -6.03
N ARG A 176 -5.29 6.22 -6.18
CA ARG A 176 -4.27 6.58 -7.16
C ARG A 176 -4.75 6.37 -8.60
N GLU A 177 -5.44 5.27 -8.87
CA GLU A 177 -6.03 4.98 -10.18
C GLU A 177 -7.14 5.98 -10.52
N ALA A 178 -8.04 6.26 -9.57
CA ALA A 178 -9.09 7.26 -9.75
C ALA A 178 -8.53 8.67 -10.05
N LEU A 179 -7.37 9.05 -9.48
CA LEU A 179 -6.68 10.30 -9.86
C LEU A 179 -6.17 10.30 -11.29
N ALA A 180 -5.66 9.16 -11.77
CA ALA A 180 -5.15 9.03 -13.14
C ALA A 180 -6.27 9.08 -14.18
N GLU A 181 -7.50 8.73 -13.81
CA GLU A 181 -8.70 8.78 -14.67
C GLU A 181 -9.37 10.17 -14.73
N LEU A 182 -8.91 11.16 -13.95
CA LEU A 182 -9.47 12.51 -14.00
C LEU A 182 -9.23 13.18 -15.36
N SER A 183 -10.19 14.01 -15.79
CA SER A 183 -10.12 14.68 -17.08
C SER A 183 -8.89 15.61 -17.18
N PRO A 184 -7.96 15.39 -18.13
CA PRO A 184 -6.73 16.17 -18.28
C PRO A 184 -7.01 17.66 -18.56
N GLU A 185 -8.10 17.95 -19.26
CA GLU A 185 -8.50 19.32 -19.62
C GLU A 185 -8.87 20.15 -18.40
N VAL A 186 -9.49 19.53 -17.39
CA VAL A 186 -9.94 20.20 -16.17
C VAL A 186 -8.80 20.29 -15.15
N ILE A 187 -8.01 19.23 -15.00
CA ILE A 187 -6.91 19.19 -14.02
C ILE A 187 -5.72 20.06 -14.43
N ALA A 188 -5.59 20.42 -15.71
CA ALA A 188 -4.56 21.35 -16.19
C ALA A 188 -4.76 22.79 -15.69
N GLU A 189 -5.93 23.12 -15.13
CA GLU A 189 -6.14 24.40 -14.47
C GLU A 189 -5.23 24.54 -13.25
N GLU A 190 -4.42 25.60 -13.18
CA GLU A 190 -3.37 25.82 -12.16
C GLU A 190 -3.83 25.52 -10.71
N ARG A 191 -5.01 26.03 -10.32
CA ARG A 191 -5.57 25.82 -8.96
C ARG A 191 -5.95 24.36 -8.68
N ILE A 192 -6.33 23.60 -9.69
CA ILE A 192 -6.69 22.18 -9.58
C ILE A 192 -5.42 21.33 -9.68
N ALA A 193 -4.51 21.68 -10.57
CA ALA A 193 -3.22 21.03 -10.76
C ALA A 193 -2.43 20.95 -9.43
N ASP A 194 -2.31 22.06 -8.71
CA ASP A 194 -1.60 22.10 -7.43
C ASP A 194 -2.24 21.19 -6.37
N ARG A 195 -3.59 21.16 -6.33
CA ARG A 195 -4.33 20.29 -5.40
C ARG A 195 -4.15 18.82 -5.76
N VAL A 196 -4.31 18.46 -7.03
CA VAL A 196 -4.13 17.09 -7.54
C VAL A 196 -2.71 16.60 -7.23
N GLU A 197 -1.71 17.43 -7.48
CA GLU A 197 -0.30 17.10 -7.22
C GLU A 197 -0.04 16.92 -5.71
N ASN A 198 -0.61 17.76 -4.84
CA ASN A 198 -0.49 17.59 -3.39
C ASN A 198 -1.15 16.29 -2.91
N THR A 199 -2.36 15.98 -3.39
CA THR A 199 -3.05 14.72 -3.07
C THR A 199 -2.26 13.51 -3.57
N ARG A 200 -1.66 13.60 -4.76
CA ARG A 200 -0.79 12.54 -5.31
C ARG A 200 0.42 12.28 -4.42
N ARG A 201 1.12 13.32 -3.98
CA ARG A 201 2.25 13.18 -3.05
C ARG A 201 1.81 12.56 -1.72
N MET A 202 0.67 13.00 -1.19
CA MET A 202 0.12 12.43 0.04
C MET A 202 -0.19 10.94 -0.10
N ILE A 203 -0.75 10.52 -1.24
CA ILE A 203 -0.99 9.10 -1.57
C ILE A 203 0.32 8.33 -1.64
N ASP A 204 1.33 8.85 -2.35
CA ASP A 204 2.63 8.18 -2.48
C ASP A 204 3.33 8.05 -1.10
N ASP A 205 3.26 9.07 -0.24
CA ASP A 205 3.78 9.03 1.13
C ASP A 205 3.05 8.00 2.01
N LEU A 206 1.71 7.93 1.90
CA LEU A 206 0.91 6.97 2.65
C LEU A 206 1.13 5.53 2.15
N ALA A 207 1.25 5.33 0.84
CA ALA A 207 1.59 4.05 0.25
C ALA A 207 2.89 3.52 0.83
N LYS A 208 3.94 4.35 0.79
CA LYS A 208 5.26 4.00 1.31
C LYS A 208 5.23 3.64 2.80
N ARG A 209 4.58 4.46 3.63
CA ARG A 209 4.48 4.18 5.08
C ARG A 209 3.77 2.87 5.37
N ASN A 210 2.70 2.56 4.64
CA ASN A 210 1.95 1.32 4.82
C ASN A 210 2.72 0.10 4.27
N GLU A 211 3.46 0.25 3.18
CA GLU A 211 4.37 -0.79 2.67
C GLU A 211 5.48 -1.10 3.69
N ASP A 212 6.15 -0.08 4.21
CA ASP A 212 7.20 -0.21 5.23
C ASP A 212 6.65 -0.92 6.51
N GLU A 213 5.44 -0.55 6.93
CA GLU A 213 4.78 -1.15 8.09
C GLU A 213 4.35 -2.60 7.83
N LEU A 214 3.83 -2.91 6.63
CA LEU A 214 3.50 -4.28 6.24
C LEU A 214 4.74 -5.17 6.25
N GLU A 215 5.85 -4.69 5.67
CA GLU A 215 7.12 -5.41 5.70
C GLU A 215 7.63 -5.64 7.11
N ARG A 216 7.45 -4.68 8.02
CA ARG A 216 7.79 -4.84 9.43
C ARG A 216 6.96 -5.93 10.09
N LEU A 217 5.63 -5.87 9.95
CA LEU A 217 4.70 -6.84 10.55
C LEU A 217 4.91 -8.25 10.00
N LEU A 218 5.18 -8.40 8.70
CA LEU A 218 5.48 -9.69 8.09
C LEU A 218 6.79 -10.27 8.63
N ARG A 219 7.85 -9.45 8.75
CA ARG A 219 9.12 -9.87 9.36
C ARG A 219 8.94 -10.31 10.82
N GLU A 220 8.17 -9.56 11.61
CA GLU A 220 7.88 -9.92 13.00
C GLU A 220 7.10 -11.23 13.11
N ARG A 221 6.09 -11.42 12.24
CA ARG A 221 5.34 -12.67 12.15
C ARG A 221 6.25 -13.85 11.79
N ASP A 222 7.10 -13.70 10.80
CA ASP A 222 7.98 -14.78 10.33
C ASP A 222 9.05 -15.11 11.37
N LEU A 223 9.63 -14.11 12.03
CA LEU A 223 10.53 -14.31 13.19
C LEU A 223 9.83 -15.08 14.31
N ARG A 224 8.59 -14.70 14.64
CA ARG A 224 7.79 -15.38 15.66
C ARG A 224 7.48 -16.83 15.29
N ASN A 225 7.10 -17.08 14.04
CA ASN A 225 6.82 -18.43 13.55
C ASN A 225 8.08 -19.31 13.58
N ASN A 226 9.22 -18.78 13.12
CA ASN A 226 10.50 -19.49 13.18
C ASN A 226 10.89 -19.83 14.63
N ALA A 227 10.72 -18.89 15.57
CA ALA A 227 10.98 -19.13 16.98
C ALA A 227 10.06 -20.22 17.54
N LEU A 228 8.77 -20.21 17.20
CA LEU A 228 7.82 -21.25 17.60
C LEU A 228 8.22 -22.63 17.10
N GLU A 229 8.59 -22.76 15.82
CA GLU A 229 9.04 -24.03 15.26
C GLU A 229 10.29 -24.57 15.96
N LEU A 230 11.27 -23.70 16.23
CA LEU A 230 12.48 -24.06 16.98
C LEU A 230 12.15 -24.48 18.42
N PHE A 231 11.24 -23.77 19.09
CA PHE A 231 10.79 -24.15 20.43
C PHE A 231 10.04 -25.49 20.44
N ASP A 232 9.18 -25.74 19.47
CA ASP A 232 8.42 -27.00 19.37
C ASP A 232 9.35 -28.17 19.06
N GLN A 233 10.41 -27.95 18.28
CA GLN A 233 11.45 -28.96 18.06
C GLN A 233 12.27 -29.20 19.33
N LEU A 234 12.71 -28.14 20.01
CA LEU A 234 13.46 -28.25 21.26
C LEU A 234 12.63 -28.94 22.35
N GLU A 235 11.36 -28.60 22.48
CA GLU A 235 10.44 -29.21 23.44
C GLU A 235 10.26 -30.71 23.18
N ARG A 236 10.15 -31.12 21.91
CA ARG A 236 10.13 -32.54 21.53
C ARG A 236 11.43 -33.24 21.92
N ASP A 237 12.58 -32.63 21.64
CA ASP A 237 13.88 -33.23 21.94
C ASP A 237 14.14 -33.33 23.45
N VAL A 238 13.76 -32.31 24.23
CA VAL A 238 13.82 -32.34 25.70
C VAL A 238 12.91 -33.44 26.25
N SER A 239 11.68 -33.54 25.76
CA SER A 239 10.72 -34.56 26.21
C SER A 239 11.19 -35.98 25.85
N ASN A 240 11.80 -36.16 24.67
CA ASN A 240 12.41 -37.43 24.29
C ASN A 240 13.57 -37.78 25.22
N LEU A 241 14.40 -36.81 25.58
CA LEU A 241 15.51 -37.02 26.51
C LEU A 241 15.02 -37.39 27.91
N GLU A 242 14.00 -36.70 28.42
CA GLU A 242 13.36 -36.99 29.71
C GLU A 242 12.85 -38.44 29.77
N ASN A 243 12.26 -38.93 28.68
CA ASN A 243 11.77 -40.30 28.57
C ASN A 243 12.88 -41.34 28.35
N ALA A 244 14.03 -40.94 27.80
CA ALA A 244 15.17 -41.81 27.52
C ALA A 244 16.25 -41.79 28.62
N LEU A 245 15.95 -41.21 29.80
CA LEU A 245 16.91 -41.10 30.89
C LEU A 245 17.42 -42.48 31.33
N PRO A 246 18.74 -42.66 31.48
CA PRO A 246 19.33 -43.93 31.90
C PRO A 246 18.82 -44.37 33.28
N SER A 247 18.79 -45.69 33.50
CA SER A 247 18.41 -46.27 34.78
C SER A 247 19.43 -45.92 35.88
N SER A 248 19.04 -46.05 37.16
CA SER A 248 19.95 -45.83 38.30
C SER A 248 21.13 -46.81 38.35
N MET A 249 21.08 -47.91 37.60
CA MET A 249 22.11 -48.95 37.58
C MET A 249 23.07 -48.84 36.38
N THR A 250 22.91 -47.83 35.53
CA THR A 250 23.74 -47.64 34.34
C THR A 250 25.22 -47.35 34.72
N PRO A 251 26.21 -47.98 34.06
CA PRO A 251 27.63 -47.73 34.32
C PRO A 251 28.04 -46.27 34.10
N SER A 252 29.10 -45.81 34.77
CA SER A 252 29.59 -44.43 34.63
C SER A 252 30.02 -44.09 33.20
N SER A 253 30.63 -45.03 32.47
CA SER A 253 31.03 -44.85 31.07
C SER A 253 29.84 -44.59 30.14
N GLU A 254 28.76 -45.35 30.30
CA GLU A 254 27.55 -45.18 29.50
C GLU A 254 26.81 -43.88 29.85
N LEU A 255 26.84 -43.45 31.13
CA LEU A 255 26.30 -42.16 31.55
C LEU A 255 27.08 -40.98 30.93
N ILE A 256 28.40 -41.09 30.84
CA ILE A 256 29.26 -40.08 30.19
C ILE A 256 28.92 -40.00 28.71
N ASP A 257 28.90 -41.13 28.01
CA ASP A 257 28.58 -41.20 26.58
C ASP A 257 27.18 -40.63 26.30
N PHE A 258 26.19 -41.00 27.11
CA PHE A 258 24.83 -40.48 27.02
C PHE A 258 24.78 -38.96 27.19
N LYS A 259 25.46 -38.41 28.20
CA LYS A 259 25.48 -36.97 28.44
C LYS A 259 26.16 -36.23 27.29
N GLN A 260 27.31 -36.73 26.81
CA GLN A 260 28.06 -36.11 25.72
C GLN A 260 27.32 -36.16 24.38
N ALA A 261 26.55 -37.22 24.13
CA ALA A 261 25.76 -37.34 22.91
C ALA A 261 24.55 -36.39 22.87
N ASN A 262 23.89 -36.17 24.01
CA ASN A 262 22.57 -35.53 24.03
C ASN A 262 22.58 -34.06 24.51
N MET A 263 23.32 -33.74 25.57
CA MET A 263 23.24 -32.41 26.21
C MET A 263 23.78 -31.26 25.34
N PRO A 264 24.92 -31.39 24.65
CA PRO A 264 25.45 -30.30 23.84
C PRO A 264 24.50 -29.87 22.71
N SER A 265 23.79 -30.83 22.11
CA SER A 265 22.84 -30.56 21.03
C SER A 265 21.64 -29.74 21.50
N LEU A 266 21.10 -30.03 22.69
CA LEU A 266 19.99 -29.27 23.27
C LEU A 266 20.39 -27.85 23.64
N LEU A 267 21.58 -27.69 24.24
CA LEU A 267 22.12 -26.37 24.58
C LEU A 267 22.37 -25.53 23.32
N ALA A 268 22.97 -26.11 22.28
CA ALA A 268 23.17 -25.42 21.01
C ALA A 268 21.85 -25.00 20.34
N LYS A 269 20.81 -25.85 20.39
CA LYS A 269 19.47 -25.52 19.88
C LYS A 269 18.81 -24.40 20.70
N LEU A 270 18.97 -24.39 22.02
CA LEU A 270 18.45 -23.33 22.89
C LEU A 270 19.16 -21.99 22.63
N ASP A 271 20.48 -22.02 22.46
CA ASP A 271 21.31 -20.83 22.19
C ASP A 271 21.04 -20.26 20.79
N ALA A 272 20.71 -21.11 19.81
CA ALA A 272 20.33 -20.68 18.47
C ALA A 272 19.03 -19.85 18.45
N ILE A 273 18.20 -19.94 19.49
CA ILE A 273 16.97 -19.16 19.62
C ILE A 273 17.30 -17.83 20.32
N THR A 274 17.84 -16.88 19.56
CA THR A 274 18.32 -15.57 20.07
C THR A 274 17.21 -14.54 20.18
N ASP A 275 16.59 -14.18 19.06
CA ASP A 275 15.63 -13.08 18.94
C ASP A 275 14.22 -13.53 19.31
N VAL A 276 14.00 -13.68 20.60
CA VAL A 276 12.77 -14.28 21.14
C VAL A 276 11.69 -13.22 21.33
N PRO A 277 10.53 -13.36 20.67
CA PRO A 277 9.37 -12.53 20.94
C PRO A 277 8.99 -12.53 22.42
N ILE A 278 8.55 -11.38 22.94
CA ILE A 278 8.27 -11.19 24.38
C ILE A 278 7.28 -12.24 24.91
N ASP A 279 6.26 -12.58 24.12
CA ASP A 279 5.25 -13.58 24.48
C ASP A 279 5.81 -15.01 24.59
N LEU A 280 6.95 -15.29 23.97
CA LEU A 280 7.60 -16.59 23.96
C LEU A 280 8.76 -16.72 24.97
N LEU A 281 9.16 -15.63 25.64
CA LEU A 281 10.24 -15.65 26.64
C LEU A 281 9.99 -16.68 27.75
N ARG A 282 8.74 -16.77 28.22
CA ARG A 282 8.37 -17.76 29.25
C ARG A 282 8.61 -19.20 28.79
N LYS A 283 8.39 -19.51 27.50
CA LYS A 283 8.63 -20.85 26.95
C LYS A 283 10.13 -21.15 26.89
N LYS A 284 10.96 -20.15 26.54
CA LYS A 284 12.42 -20.27 26.58
C LYS A 284 12.92 -20.59 27.98
N ASP A 285 12.45 -19.83 28.97
CA ASP A 285 12.87 -19.99 30.36
C ASP A 285 12.47 -21.37 30.91
N ASP A 286 11.26 -21.84 30.59
CA ASP A 286 10.81 -23.19 30.97
C ASP A 286 11.72 -24.28 30.39
N LEU A 287 11.98 -24.26 29.08
CA LEU A 287 12.84 -25.24 28.41
C LEU A 287 14.28 -25.17 28.93
N SER A 288 14.81 -23.96 29.17
CA SER A 288 16.14 -23.77 29.78
C SER A 288 16.22 -24.41 31.16
N ASN A 289 15.20 -24.20 32.01
CA ASN A 289 15.13 -24.79 33.35
C ASN A 289 15.02 -26.32 33.31
N ARG A 290 14.25 -26.88 32.36
CA ARG A 290 14.13 -28.33 32.16
C ARG A 290 15.47 -28.93 31.74
N ILE A 291 16.14 -28.36 30.74
CA ILE A 291 17.48 -28.78 30.30
C ILE A 291 18.49 -28.70 31.46
N GLY A 292 18.48 -27.61 32.22
CA GLY A 292 19.34 -27.43 33.39
C GLY A 292 19.07 -28.47 34.49
N THR A 293 17.80 -28.85 34.70
CA THR A 293 17.40 -29.89 35.66
C THR A 293 17.90 -31.26 35.23
N ILE A 294 17.73 -31.63 33.95
CA ILE A 294 18.24 -32.89 33.39
C ILE A 294 19.76 -32.95 33.52
N SER A 295 20.47 -31.88 33.15
CA SER A 295 21.93 -31.83 33.27
C SER A 295 22.38 -32.08 34.70
N ARG A 296 21.76 -31.40 35.67
CA ARG A 296 22.10 -31.54 37.08
C ARG A 296 21.84 -32.96 37.58
N MET A 297 20.70 -33.56 37.23
CA MET A 297 20.38 -34.94 37.58
C MET A 297 21.41 -35.93 37.01
N LEU A 298 21.86 -35.74 35.77
CA LEU A 298 22.89 -36.58 35.16
C LEU A 298 24.24 -36.40 35.86
N ASP A 299 24.61 -35.17 36.22
CA ASP A 299 25.83 -34.87 36.98
C ASP A 299 25.83 -35.51 38.37
N ASP A 300 24.72 -35.39 39.09
CA ASP A 300 24.56 -35.99 40.43
C ASP A 300 24.67 -37.52 40.35
N ARG A 301 23.96 -38.15 39.40
CA ARG A 301 24.02 -39.61 39.18
C ARG A 301 25.41 -40.08 38.76
N LEU A 302 26.08 -39.35 37.88
CA LEU A 302 27.43 -39.71 37.44
C LEU A 302 28.42 -39.64 38.61
N ASN A 303 28.35 -38.59 39.43
CA ASN A 303 29.19 -38.44 40.61
C ASN A 303 28.96 -39.55 41.64
N GLU A 304 27.71 -39.93 41.87
CA GLU A 304 27.37 -41.08 42.74
C GLU A 304 27.91 -42.39 42.16
N ARG A 305 27.76 -42.61 40.85
CA ARG A 305 28.18 -43.85 40.20
C ARG A 305 29.69 -44.01 40.15
N ILE A 306 30.44 -42.94 39.86
CA ILE A 306 31.92 -42.96 39.89
C ILE A 306 32.40 -43.33 41.30
N LYS A 307 31.84 -42.71 42.34
CA LYS A 307 32.19 -43.04 43.73
C LYS A 307 31.88 -44.50 44.06
N TYR A 308 30.75 -45.02 43.59
CA TYR A 308 30.39 -46.43 43.75
C TYR A 308 31.38 -47.36 43.04
N GLU A 309 31.70 -47.09 41.77
CA GLU A 309 32.61 -47.92 40.98
C GLU A 309 34.05 -47.87 41.52
N GLU A 310 34.52 -46.71 41.98
CA GLU A 310 35.81 -46.60 42.68
C GLU A 310 35.86 -47.45 43.96
N LYS A 311 34.77 -47.46 44.73
CA LYS A 311 34.66 -48.31 45.93
C LYS A 311 34.65 -49.79 45.54
N ALA A 312 33.84 -50.17 44.56
CA ALA A 312 33.74 -51.54 44.07
C ALA A 312 35.10 -52.04 43.54
N ASN A 313 35.83 -51.23 42.78
CA ASN A 313 37.16 -51.57 42.28
C ASN A 313 38.16 -51.79 43.42
N LYS A 314 38.17 -50.91 44.44
CA LYS A 314 39.04 -51.10 45.63
C LYS A 314 38.71 -52.39 46.38
N LEU A 315 37.42 -52.72 46.53
CA LEU A 315 36.98 -53.98 47.14
C LEU A 315 37.40 -55.19 46.30
N GLN A 316 37.27 -55.10 44.98
CA GLN A 316 37.67 -56.14 44.05
C GLN A 316 39.19 -56.36 44.05
N ASP A 317 40.00 -55.29 44.15
CA ASP A 317 41.47 -55.39 44.25
C ASP A 317 41.88 -56.13 45.53
N ILE A 318 41.24 -55.81 46.67
CA ILE A 318 41.45 -56.55 47.92
C ILE A 318 41.05 -58.02 47.72
N LEU A 319 39.90 -58.28 47.11
CA LEU A 319 39.41 -59.64 46.88
C LEU A 319 40.34 -60.46 45.97
N ASN A 320 40.87 -59.84 44.91
CA ASN A 320 41.85 -60.46 44.02
C ASN A 320 43.17 -60.75 44.78
N GLU A 321 43.68 -59.80 45.57
CA GLU A 321 44.87 -60.03 46.42
C GLU A 321 44.64 -61.23 47.37
N CYS A 322 43.45 -61.34 47.96
CA CYS A 322 43.08 -62.46 48.82
C CYS A 322 43.02 -63.78 48.06
N ASN A 323 42.35 -63.80 46.90
CA ASN A 323 42.20 -64.99 46.07
C ASN A 323 43.53 -65.49 45.50
N ASP A 324 44.42 -64.58 45.10
CA ASP A 324 45.76 -64.93 44.62
C ASP A 324 46.59 -65.59 45.73
N LYS A 325 46.53 -65.06 46.95
CA LYS A 325 47.18 -65.71 48.11
C LYS A 325 46.55 -67.06 48.45
N LEU A 326 45.22 -67.18 48.45
CA LEU A 326 44.52 -68.44 48.67
C LEU A 326 44.90 -69.50 47.62
N ARG A 327 44.95 -69.14 46.33
CA ARG A 327 45.37 -70.04 45.24
C ARG A 327 46.81 -70.48 45.39
N SER A 328 47.72 -69.55 45.70
CA SER A 328 49.14 -69.87 45.90
C SER A 328 49.38 -70.91 47.00
N ARG A 329 48.53 -70.94 48.03
CA ARG A 329 48.55 -71.96 49.10
C ARG A 329 47.99 -73.32 48.68
N SER A 330 47.03 -73.35 47.75
CA SER A 330 46.41 -74.59 47.28
C SER A 330 47.30 -75.40 46.32
N GLU A 331 48.25 -74.76 45.65
CA GLU A 331 49.04 -75.37 44.57
C GLU A 331 50.44 -75.84 44.99
N VAL A 332 51.02 -75.35 46.10
CA VAL A 332 52.44 -75.61 46.45
C VAL A 332 52.63 -75.93 47.93
N PRO A 333 53.28 -77.06 48.30
CA PRO A 333 53.72 -77.30 49.68
C PRO A 333 54.84 -76.32 50.06
N ILE A 334 54.67 -75.61 51.18
CA ILE A 334 55.55 -74.52 51.59
C ILE A 334 56.69 -75.05 52.47
N PRO A 335 57.96 -74.63 52.24
CA PRO A 335 59.07 -74.97 53.12
C PRO A 335 58.84 -74.44 54.55
N VAL A 336 59.18 -75.25 55.56
CA VAL A 336 58.92 -74.96 56.99
C VAL A 336 59.45 -73.59 57.44
N GLU A 337 60.53 -73.10 56.83
CA GLU A 337 61.18 -71.83 57.15
C GLU A 337 60.38 -70.57 56.73
N ASN A 338 59.40 -70.70 55.84
CA ASN A 338 58.59 -69.57 55.36
C ASN A 338 57.20 -69.46 56.01
N ILE A 339 56.82 -70.45 56.82
CA ILE A 339 55.47 -70.54 57.44
C ILE A 339 55.17 -69.33 58.35
N ILE A 340 56.15 -68.84 59.11
CA ILE A 340 55.95 -67.72 60.05
C ILE A 340 55.60 -66.43 59.29
N LYS A 341 56.35 -66.12 58.24
CA LYS A 341 56.13 -64.93 57.41
C LYS A 341 54.78 -65.00 56.68
N GLU A 342 54.41 -66.18 56.23
CA GLU A 342 53.14 -66.40 55.55
C GLU A 342 51.94 -66.27 56.49
N VAL A 343 52.03 -66.77 57.73
CA VAL A 343 51.01 -66.57 58.77
C VAL A 343 50.84 -65.08 59.11
N GLU A 344 51.94 -64.31 59.09
CA GLU A 344 51.92 -62.85 59.27
C GLU A 344 51.26 -62.13 58.07
N ASP A 345 51.56 -62.57 56.83
CA ASP A 345 50.96 -62.05 55.60
C ASP A 345 49.44 -62.36 55.52
N LEU A 346 49.01 -63.56 55.93
CA LEU A 346 47.62 -63.98 56.04
C LEU A 346 46.89 -63.21 57.16
N SER A 347 47.52 -63.03 58.32
CA SER A 347 46.95 -62.25 59.42
C SER A 347 46.75 -60.79 59.05
N THR A 348 47.70 -60.21 58.32
CA THR A 348 47.61 -58.83 57.81
C THR A 348 46.46 -58.68 56.81
N LEU A 349 46.24 -59.70 55.98
CA LEU A 349 45.19 -59.69 54.97
C LEU A 349 43.79 -59.91 55.57
N VAL A 350 43.66 -60.78 56.57
CA VAL A 350 42.43 -60.93 57.38
C VAL A 350 42.13 -59.63 58.14
N ALA A 351 43.14 -58.96 58.69
CA ALA A 351 42.96 -57.66 59.34
C ALA A 351 42.49 -56.58 58.35
N ARG A 352 43.02 -56.56 57.12
CA ARG A 352 42.55 -55.65 56.05
C ARG A 352 41.11 -55.93 55.65
N LEU A 353 40.71 -57.19 55.47
CA LEU A 353 39.33 -57.57 55.16
C LEU A 353 38.33 -57.22 56.27
N ASN A 354 38.75 -57.33 57.53
CA ASN A 354 37.92 -56.96 58.69
C ASN A 354 37.87 -55.45 58.94
N ALA A 355 38.85 -54.69 58.43
CA ALA A 355 38.89 -53.23 58.50
C ALA A 355 38.02 -52.55 57.43
N ILE A 356 37.46 -53.28 56.47
CA ILE A 356 36.53 -52.73 55.47
C ILE A 356 35.22 -52.31 56.17
N PRO A 357 34.78 -51.04 56.05
CA PRO A 357 33.51 -50.59 56.62
C PRO A 357 32.33 -51.40 56.08
N GLN A 358 31.45 -51.87 56.97
CA GLN A 358 30.28 -52.66 56.58
C GLN A 358 29.31 -51.89 55.69
N GLU A 359 29.27 -50.56 55.80
CA GLU A 359 28.49 -49.69 54.92
C GLU A 359 28.98 -49.75 53.46
N ASP A 360 30.29 -49.89 53.25
CA ASP A 360 30.88 -50.00 51.91
C ASP A 360 30.61 -51.39 51.30
N VAL A 361 30.73 -52.45 52.10
CA VAL A 361 30.41 -53.83 51.68
C VAL A 361 28.92 -53.97 51.35
N SER A 362 28.04 -53.43 52.19
CA SER A 362 26.59 -53.51 52.00
C SER A 362 26.11 -52.74 50.78
N SER A 363 26.85 -51.70 50.38
CA SER A 363 26.53 -50.94 49.17
C SER A 363 26.80 -51.72 47.88
N CYS A 364 27.74 -52.67 47.89
CA CYS A 364 28.14 -53.50 46.75
C CYS A 364 27.65 -54.95 46.91
N ILE A 365 26.35 -55.19 46.75
CA ILE A 365 25.70 -56.49 47.03
C ILE A 365 26.38 -57.68 46.34
N GLU A 366 26.85 -57.51 45.09
CA GLU A 366 27.56 -58.57 44.35
C GLU A 366 28.90 -58.92 45.00
N LEU A 367 29.67 -57.92 45.44
CA LEU A 367 30.97 -58.13 46.10
C LEU A 367 30.83 -58.55 47.56
N ALA A 368 29.70 -58.26 48.20
CA ALA A 368 29.45 -58.65 49.58
C ALA A 368 29.49 -60.18 49.76
N GLY A 369 28.84 -60.91 48.85
CA GLY A 369 28.86 -62.38 48.86
C GLY A 369 30.26 -62.96 48.63
N ASP A 370 31.02 -62.36 47.72
CA ASP A 370 32.39 -62.80 47.43
C ASP A 370 33.34 -62.52 48.60
N ILE A 371 33.21 -61.37 49.26
CA ILE A 371 33.98 -61.04 50.47
C ILE A 371 33.70 -62.03 51.59
N ASP A 372 32.43 -62.42 51.80
CA ASP A 372 32.07 -63.40 52.82
C ASP A 372 32.62 -64.80 52.50
N ASN A 373 32.59 -65.20 51.22
CA ASN A 373 33.18 -66.46 50.76
C ASN A 373 34.70 -66.50 50.98
N VAL A 374 35.41 -65.41 50.65
CA VAL A 374 36.86 -65.29 50.87
C VAL A 374 37.21 -65.28 52.36
N LYS A 375 36.41 -64.62 53.20
CA LYS A 375 36.57 -64.64 54.66
C LYS A 375 36.46 -66.06 55.22
N GLU A 376 35.47 -66.84 54.78
CA GLU A 376 35.34 -68.24 55.21
C GLU A 376 36.49 -69.11 54.68
N GLY A 377 36.90 -68.93 53.43
CA GLY A 377 38.06 -69.62 52.86
C GLY A 377 39.34 -69.38 53.65
N LEU A 378 39.63 -68.12 54.01
CA LEU A 378 40.78 -67.75 54.83
C LEU A 378 40.69 -68.33 56.25
N LYS A 379 39.50 -68.39 56.87
CA LYS A 379 39.32 -69.06 58.17
C LYS A 379 39.67 -70.53 58.10
N VAL A 380 39.11 -71.28 57.14
CA VAL A 380 39.39 -72.71 56.96
C VAL A 380 40.88 -72.95 56.78
N ILE A 381 41.54 -72.10 56.00
CA ILE A 381 42.98 -72.13 55.78
C ILE A 381 43.77 -71.87 57.08
N PHE A 382 43.40 -70.84 57.84
CA PHE A 382 44.05 -70.48 59.10
C PHE A 382 43.91 -71.58 60.17
N TYR A 383 42.75 -72.25 60.24
CA TYR A 383 42.49 -73.39 61.13
C TYR A 383 43.22 -74.68 60.73
N LEU A 384 43.68 -74.80 59.49
CA LEU A 384 44.50 -75.93 59.01
C LEU A 384 46.01 -75.69 59.15
N SER A 385 46.44 -74.43 59.39
CA SER A 385 47.85 -74.05 59.61
C SER A 385 48.28 -74.11 61.08
N TYR A 386 47.34 -74.31 62.00
CA TYR A 386 47.55 -74.60 63.42
C TYR A 386 47.17 -76.06 63.69
#